data_AF-A0AA88YP00-F1
#
_entry.id   AF-A0AA88YP00-F1
#
_cell.length_a   1.000
_cell.length_b   1.000
_cell.length_c   1.000
_cell.angle_alpha   90.00
_cell.angle_beta   90.00
_cell.angle_gamma   90.00
#
_symmetry.space_group_name_H-M   'P 1'
#
loop_
_entity.id
_entity.type
_entity.pdbx_description
1 polymer ?
#
loop_
_entity_poly.entity_id
_entity_poly.type
_entity_poly.pdbx_seq_one_letter_code
_entity_poly.pdbx_strand_id
1 'polypeptide(L)'
;MSNRKDGIPELALESTAHKQNCPLPIIIIPPFVFLYFLLILSYTQLNKPVERKAVLYELHSIIYNDNTHHVPLKTKAISWEILGICQQLCGKYVGAYHSYVNAINDEHNEFKEATIFRILSLLFDLHNHS
;
A
#
# COMPACT_ATOMS: atom_id res chain seq x y z
N MET A 1 27.77 -5.82 10.53
CA MET A 1 27.22 -4.45 10.53
C MET A 1 25.76 -4.53 10.10
N SER A 2 24.85 -4.47 11.08
CA SER A 2 23.40 -4.55 10.86
C SER A 2 22.93 -3.23 10.27
N ASN A 3 22.68 -3.20 8.96
CA ASN A 3 22.04 -2.07 8.30
C ASN A 3 20.53 -2.15 8.62
N ARG A 4 20.15 -1.70 9.82
CA ARG A 4 18.73 -1.54 10.16
C ARG A 4 18.18 -0.51 9.17
N LYS A 5 17.37 -0.98 8.23
CA LYS A 5 16.51 -0.10 7.43
C LYS A 5 15.50 0.48 8.43
N ASP A 6 15.72 1.70 8.88
CA ASP A 6 14.87 2.39 9.86
C ASP A 6 13.51 2.81 9.25
N GLY A 7 12.74 1.85 8.76
CA GLY A 7 11.45 2.08 8.10
C GLY A 7 10.63 0.81 7.97
N ILE A 8 9.36 0.94 7.56
CA ILE A 8 8.46 -0.20 7.35
C ILE A 8 8.90 -0.93 6.07
N PRO A 9 9.35 -2.20 6.15
CA PRO A 9 9.87 -2.93 4.98
C PRO A 9 8.86 -3.03 3.84
N GLU A 10 7.58 -3.13 4.17
CA GLU A 10 6.48 -3.20 3.23
C GLU A 10 6.28 -1.91 2.44
N LEU A 11 6.84 -0.77 2.88
CA LEU A 11 6.85 0.53 2.16
C LEU A 11 8.23 0.91 1.61
N ALA A 12 9.18 -0.03 1.59
CA ALA A 12 10.57 0.27 1.23
C ALA A 12 10.72 0.72 -0.24
N LEU A 13 9.89 0.19 -1.14
CA LEU A 13 9.95 0.49 -2.56
C LEU A 13 9.53 1.93 -2.84
N GLU A 14 8.39 2.34 -2.28
CA GLU A 14 7.80 3.67 -2.36
C GLU A 14 8.75 4.70 -1.72
N SER A 15 9.30 4.36 -0.55
CA SER A 15 10.31 5.18 0.14
C SER A 15 11.59 5.38 -0.68
N THR A 16 12.00 4.38 -1.45
CA THR A 16 13.22 4.46 -2.29
C THR A 16 12.96 5.27 -3.56
N ALA A 17 11.83 5.03 -4.23
CA ALA A 17 11.42 5.81 -5.40
C ALA A 17 11.30 7.30 -5.07
N HIS A 18 10.70 7.64 -3.92
CA HIS A 18 10.57 9.03 -3.49
C HIS A 18 11.92 9.68 -3.16
N LYS A 19 12.83 8.95 -2.51
CA LYS A 19 14.20 9.42 -2.22
C LYS A 19 15.00 9.76 -3.46
N GLN A 20 14.76 9.06 -4.57
CA GLN A 20 15.48 9.29 -5.82
C GLN A 20 14.96 10.52 -6.57
N ASN A 21 13.68 10.86 -6.40
CA ASN A 21 13.00 11.91 -7.17
C ASN A 21 12.78 13.22 -6.40
N CYS A 22 12.93 13.24 -5.06
CA CYS A 22 12.70 14.42 -4.24
C CYS A 22 13.89 14.76 -3.30
N PRO A 23 14.26 16.05 -3.17
CA PRO A 23 15.31 16.48 -2.24
C PRO A 23 14.92 16.35 -0.77
N LEU A 24 13.62 16.28 -0.47
CA LEU A 24 13.08 15.94 0.85
C LEU A 24 12.36 14.59 0.74
N PRO A 25 12.88 13.51 1.36
CA PRO A 25 12.34 12.17 1.19
C PRO A 25 11.17 11.91 2.15
N ILE A 26 10.10 12.72 2.06
CA ILE A 26 8.96 12.66 2.97
C ILE A 26 7.71 12.21 2.22
N ILE A 27 7.29 10.96 2.46
CA ILE A 27 6.00 10.46 2.00
C ILE A 27 4.93 10.87 3.00
N ILE A 28 3.93 11.61 2.54
CA ILE A 28 2.77 11.98 3.36
C ILE A 28 1.69 10.93 3.19
N ILE A 29 1.38 10.21 4.27
CA ILE A 29 0.34 9.18 4.31
C ILE A 29 -0.83 9.72 5.14
N PRO A 30 -2.09 9.54 4.70
CA PRO A 30 -3.24 9.90 5.54
C PRO A 30 -3.22 9.11 6.86
N PRO A 31 -3.43 9.77 8.02
CA PRO A 31 -3.30 9.10 9.32
C PRO A 31 -4.17 7.85 9.46
N PHE A 32 -5.41 7.87 8.94
CA PHE A 32 -6.32 6.73 8.99
C PHE A 32 -5.79 5.55 8.17
N VAL A 33 -5.32 5.82 6.95
CA VAL A 33 -4.73 4.80 6.07
C VAL A 33 -3.52 4.16 6.74
N PHE A 34 -2.66 4.98 7.36
CA PHE A 34 -1.49 4.48 8.07
C PHE A 34 -1.85 3.64 9.30
N LEU A 35 -2.85 4.05 10.08
CA LEU A 35 -3.33 3.30 11.24
C LEU A 35 -3.81 1.91 10.84
N TYR A 36 -4.67 1.81 9.82
CA TYR A 36 -5.17 0.52 9.35
C TYR A 36 -4.06 -0.36 8.78
N PHE A 37 -3.10 0.23 8.08
CA PHE A 37 -1.92 -0.48 7.60
C PHE A 37 -1.13 -1.10 8.75
N LEU A 38 -0.82 -0.33 9.80
CA LEU A 38 -0.12 -0.83 10.99
C LEU A 38 -0.91 -1.94 11.70
N LEU A 39 -2.24 -1.84 11.77
CA LEU A 39 -3.10 -2.89 12.31
C LEU A 39 -3.01 -4.18 11.49
N ILE A 40 -3.01 -4.09 10.16
CA ILE A 40 -2.87 -5.25 9.27
C ILE A 40 -1.51 -5.92 9.45
N LEU A 41 -0.42 -5.14 9.54
CA LEU A 41 0.91 -5.67 9.83
C LEU A 41 0.95 -6.37 11.19
N SER A 42 0.38 -5.73 12.21
CA SER A 42 0.32 -6.28 13.57
C SER A 42 -0.48 -7.58 13.62
N TYR A 43 -1.65 -7.64 12.99
CA TYR A 43 -2.47 -8.86 12.93
C TYR A 43 -1.82 -9.96 12.08
N THR A 44 -1.01 -9.60 11.08
CA THR A 44 -0.21 -10.57 10.32
C THR A 44 0.84 -11.21 11.23
N GLN A 45 1.58 -10.41 12.02
CA GLN A 45 2.58 -10.93 12.97
C GLN A 45 1.97 -11.77 14.08
N LEU A 46 0.77 -11.41 14.55
CA LEU A 46 0.05 -12.12 15.60
C LEU A 46 -0.74 -13.35 15.09
N ASN A 47 -0.66 -13.68 13.79
CA ASN A 47 -1.43 -14.75 13.15
C ASN A 47 -2.95 -14.66 13.43
N LYS A 48 -3.51 -13.46 13.28
CA LYS A 48 -4.93 -13.13 13.50
C LYS A 48 -5.65 -12.87 12.17
N PRO A 49 -5.97 -13.92 11.37
CA PRO A 49 -6.45 -13.75 10.01
C PRO A 49 -7.88 -13.19 9.92
N VAL A 50 -8.71 -13.35 10.94
CA VAL A 50 -10.09 -12.85 10.98
C VAL A 50 -10.08 -11.34 11.17
N GLU A 51 -9.37 -10.85 12.18
CA GLU A 51 -9.22 -9.44 12.49
C GLU A 51 -8.51 -8.70 11.35
N ARG A 52 -7.45 -9.31 10.79
CA ARG A 52 -6.76 -8.76 9.62
C ARG A 52 -7.71 -8.55 8.44
N LYS A 53 -8.57 -9.53 8.14
CA LYS A 53 -9.55 -9.42 7.05
C LYS A 53 -10.57 -8.33 7.35
N ALA A 54 -11.09 -8.26 8.57
CA ALA A 54 -12.04 -7.22 8.97
C ALA A 54 -11.44 -5.82 8.78
N VAL A 55 -10.21 -5.60 9.25
CA VAL A 55 -9.51 -4.32 9.06
C VAL A 55 -9.27 -4.01 7.58
N LEU A 56 -8.92 -5.01 6.76
CA LEU A 56 -8.76 -4.81 5.32
C LEU A 56 -10.06 -4.33 4.66
N TYR A 57 -11.21 -4.89 5.04
CA TYR A 57 -12.51 -4.46 4.53
C TYR A 57 -12.83 -3.02 4.90
N GLU A 58 -12.57 -2.62 6.14
CA GLU A 58 -12.75 -1.23 6.59
C GLU A 58 -11.86 -0.26 5.81
N LEU A 59 -10.56 -0.59 5.66
CA LEU A 59 -9.63 0.22 4.88
C LEU A 59 -10.08 0.37 3.42
N HIS A 60 -10.51 -0.73 2.80
CA HIS A 60 -11.04 -0.71 1.44
C HIS A 60 -12.27 0.19 1.34
N SER A 61 -13.23 0.05 2.27
CA SER A 61 -14.46 0.85 2.30
C SER A 61 -14.14 2.34 2.40
N ILE A 62 -13.20 2.71 3.27
CA ILE A 62 -12.77 4.11 3.43
C ILE A 62 -12.15 4.61 2.13
N ILE A 63 -11.17 3.92 1.55
CA ILE A 63 -10.49 4.44 0.35
C ILE A 63 -11.44 4.51 -0.87
N TYR A 64 -12.36 3.55 -1.00
CA TYR A 64 -13.27 3.49 -2.16
C TYR A 64 -14.45 4.45 -2.05
N ASN A 65 -15.03 4.62 -0.86
CA ASN A 65 -16.23 5.45 -0.65
C ASN A 65 -15.90 6.90 -0.24
N ASP A 66 -14.62 7.21 0.01
CA ASP A 66 -14.25 8.53 0.50
C ASP A 66 -14.27 9.57 -0.62
N ASN A 67 -15.25 10.47 -0.53
CA ASN A 67 -15.30 11.72 -1.29
C ASN A 67 -14.33 12.75 -0.67
N THR A 68 -13.06 12.38 -0.52
CA THR A 68 -11.94 13.20 -0.03
C THR A 68 -11.95 13.66 1.43
N HIS A 69 -12.84 13.12 2.29
CA HIS A 69 -12.91 13.51 3.71
C HIS A 69 -11.77 12.90 4.54
N HIS A 70 -11.34 11.68 4.22
CA HIS A 70 -10.31 10.93 4.94
C HIS A 70 -9.01 10.79 4.14
N VAL A 71 -9.11 10.89 2.81
CA VAL A 71 -8.05 10.73 1.83
C VAL A 71 -8.03 11.97 0.92
N PRO A 72 -7.22 12.99 1.26
CA PRO A 72 -7.00 14.12 0.38
C PRO A 72 -6.55 13.70 -1.02
N LEU A 73 -6.92 14.45 -2.06
CA LEU A 73 -6.54 14.15 -3.45
C LEU A 73 -5.04 13.93 -3.62
N LYS A 74 -4.21 14.77 -2.97
CA LYS A 74 -2.74 14.69 -3.05
C LYS A 74 -2.14 13.42 -2.46
N THR A 75 -2.87 12.71 -1.61
CA THR A 75 -2.41 11.49 -0.93
C THR A 75 -3.23 10.27 -1.35
N LYS A 76 -4.05 10.40 -2.39
CA LYS A 76 -4.90 9.33 -2.89
C LYS A 76 -4.10 8.22 -3.56
N ALA A 77 -3.10 8.57 -4.38
CA ALA A 77 -2.19 7.62 -5.00
C ALA A 77 -1.50 6.70 -3.96
N ILE A 78 -0.89 7.27 -2.91
CA ILE A 78 -0.24 6.48 -1.86
C ILE A 78 -1.24 5.65 -1.04
N SER A 79 -2.48 6.12 -0.91
CA SER A 79 -3.53 5.36 -0.23
C SER A 79 -3.92 4.10 -1.01
N TRP A 80 -4.06 4.23 -2.34
CA TRP A 80 -4.22 3.08 -3.23
C TRP A 80 -3.04 2.11 -3.17
N GLU A 81 -1.80 2.63 -3.14
CA GLU A 81 -0.60 1.80 -3.02
C GLU A 81 -0.61 0.97 -1.72
N ILE A 82 -0.91 1.61 -0.59
CA ILE A 82 -1.01 0.96 0.72
C ILE A 82 -2.13 -0.09 0.74
N LEU A 83 -3.29 0.21 0.15
CA LEU A 83 -4.38 -0.76 0.04
C LEU A 83 -3.94 -1.98 -0.78
N GLY A 84 -3.21 -1.76 -1.89
CA GLY A 84 -2.66 -2.83 -2.71
C GLY A 84 -1.72 -3.75 -1.93
N ILE A 85 -0.80 -3.16 -1.17
CA ILE A 85 0.13 -3.90 -0.28
C ILE A 85 -0.66 -4.72 0.75
N CYS A 86 -1.64 -4.10 1.41
CA CYS A 86 -2.48 -4.76 2.40
C CYS A 86 -3.26 -5.96 1.81
N GLN A 87 -3.78 -5.80 0.60
CA GLN A 87 -4.48 -6.86 -0.11
C GLN A 87 -3.54 -8.00 -0.48
N GLN A 88 -2.31 -7.70 -0.94
CA GLN A 88 -1.30 -8.70 -1.25
C GLN A 88 -0.88 -9.49 0.01
N LEU A 89 -0.63 -8.81 1.13
CA LEU A 89 -0.37 -9.46 2.45
C LEU A 89 -1.51 -10.39 2.91
N CYS A 90 -2.73 -10.12 2.46
CA CYS A 90 -3.91 -10.93 2.77
C CYS A 90 -4.24 -11.98 1.70
N GLY A 91 -3.42 -12.13 0.65
CA GLY A 91 -3.66 -13.06 -0.46
C GLY A 91 -4.81 -12.64 -1.38
N LYS A 92 -5.20 -11.36 -1.38
CA LYS A 92 -6.27 -10.79 -2.21
C LYS A 92 -5.70 -10.18 -3.49
N TYR A 93 -5.06 -11.01 -4.31
CA TYR A 93 -4.25 -10.54 -5.44
C TYR A 93 -5.03 -9.75 -6.50
N VAL A 94 -6.24 -10.17 -6.86
CA VAL A 94 -7.09 -9.42 -7.80
C VAL A 94 -7.41 -8.02 -7.26
N GLY A 95 -7.73 -7.92 -5.96
CA GLY A 95 -7.94 -6.64 -5.30
C GLY A 95 -6.69 -5.77 -5.32
N ALA A 96 -5.53 -6.35 -5.02
CA ALA A 96 -4.24 -5.66 -5.03
C ALA A 96 -3.94 -5.05 -6.40
N TYR A 97 -4.16 -5.82 -7.47
CA TYR A 97 -3.98 -5.35 -8.84
C TYR A 97 -4.85 -4.11 -9.13
N HIS A 98 -6.13 -4.15 -8.79
CA HIS A 98 -7.03 -3.00 -8.98
C HIS A 98 -6.58 -1.77 -8.20
N SER A 99 -6.09 -1.94 -6.98
CA SER A 99 -5.57 -0.83 -6.18
C SER A 99 -4.33 -0.21 -6.84
N TYR A 100 -3.38 -1.01 -7.31
CA TYR A 100 -2.21 -0.50 -8.03
C TYR A 100 -2.58 0.20 -9.35
N VAL A 101 -3.55 -0.33 -10.10
CA VAL A 101 -4.04 0.33 -11.31
C VAL A 101 -4.70 1.68 -10.98
N ASN A 102 -5.48 1.75 -9.90
CA ASN A 102 -6.04 3.02 -9.44
C ASN A 102 -4.96 4.02 -9.01
N ALA A 103 -3.88 3.57 -8.38
CA ALA A 103 -2.73 4.41 -8.06
C ALA A 103 -2.07 4.95 -9.34
N ILE A 104 -1.86 4.13 -10.38
CA ILE A 104 -1.28 4.59 -11.66
C ILE A 104 -2.14 5.65 -12.35
N ASN A 105 -3.46 5.47 -12.31
CA ASN A 105 -4.42 6.38 -12.93
C ASN A 105 -4.60 7.70 -12.16
N ASP A 106 -4.07 7.80 -10.93
CA ASP A 106 -4.07 9.05 -10.19
C ASP A 106 -3.03 10.02 -10.77
N GLU A 107 -3.48 11.21 -11.14
CA GLU A 107 -2.63 12.25 -11.74
C GLU A 107 -1.54 12.76 -10.80
N HIS A 108 -1.73 12.61 -9.49
CA HIS A 108 -0.77 13.00 -8.45
C HIS A 108 0.15 11.84 -8.02
N ASN A 109 0.16 10.72 -8.76
CA ASN A 109 1.03 9.61 -8.40
C ASN A 109 2.51 9.89 -8.72
N GLU A 110 3.26 10.17 -7.66
CA GLU A 110 4.72 10.37 -7.68
C GLU A 110 5.52 9.05 -7.69
N PHE A 111 4.85 7.90 -7.55
CA PHE A 111 5.47 6.58 -7.31
C PHE A 111 5.24 5.58 -8.45
N LYS A 112 4.93 6.04 -9.66
CA LYS A 112 4.53 5.16 -10.79
C LYS A 112 5.47 3.99 -11.05
N GLU A 113 6.79 4.21 -10.98
CA GLU A 113 7.78 3.15 -11.16
C GLU A 113 7.69 2.08 -10.07
N ALA A 114 7.52 2.49 -8.81
CA ALA A 114 7.29 1.57 -7.69
C ALA A 114 6.00 0.78 -7.89
N THR A 115 4.91 1.46 -8.25
CA THR A 115 3.61 0.80 -8.50
C THR A 115 3.69 -0.21 -9.64
N ILE A 116 4.41 0.09 -10.74
CA ILE A 116 4.63 -0.87 -11.83
C ILE A 116 5.38 -2.10 -11.33
N PHE A 117 6.42 -1.91 -10.53
CA PHE A 117 7.19 -3.01 -9.97
C PHE A 117 6.34 -3.89 -9.03
N ARG A 118 5.42 -3.29 -8.26
CA ARG A 118 4.42 -4.03 -7.46
C ARG A 118 3.53 -4.90 -8.32
N ILE A 119 3.00 -4.36 -9.43
CA ILE A 119 2.17 -5.13 -10.37
C ILE A 119 2.95 -6.31 -10.96
N LEU A 120 4.21 -6.09 -11.37
CA LEU A 120 5.05 -7.17 -11.90
C LEU A 120 5.29 -8.27 -10.86
N SER A 121 5.57 -7.89 -9.62
CA SER A 121 5.75 -8.83 -8.50
C SER A 121 4.46 -9.61 -8.22
N LEU A 122 3.31 -8.93 -8.24
CA LEU A 122 2.00 -9.53 -8.04
C LEU A 122 1.65 -10.57 -9.13
N LEU A 123 1.97 -10.28 -10.39
CA LEU A 123 1.77 -11.22 -11.50
C LEU A 123 2.65 -12.47 -11.36
N PHE A 124 3.87 -12.30 -10.86
CA PHE A 124 4.74 -13.42 -10.52
C PHE A 124 4.15 -14.28 -9.38
N ASP A 125 3.65 -13.65 -8.32
CA ASP A 125 2.99 -14.35 -7.20
C ASP A 125 1.75 -15.14 -7.68
N LEU A 126 0.95 -14.56 -8.59
CA LEU A 126 -0.20 -15.23 -9.19
C LEU A 126 0.18 -16.48 -9.99
N HIS A 127 1.31 -16.45 -10.72
CA HIS A 127 1.77 -17.58 -11.51
C HIS A 127 2.30 -18.75 -10.65
N ASN A 128 2.86 -18.47 -9.48
CA ASN A 128 3.43 -19.51 -8.59
C ASN A 128 2.40 -20.15 -7.65
N HIS A 129 1.19 -19.59 -7.55
CA HIS A 129 0.12 -20.07 -6.66
C HIS A 129 -1.12 -20.62 -7.40
N SER A 130 -1.03 -20.79 -8.73
CA SER A 130 -2.02 -21.48 -9.58
C SER A 130 -1.64 -22.94 -9.82
#